data_AF-A0AA96EGD0-F1
#
_entry.id   AF-A0AA96EGD0-F1
#
_cell.length_a   1.000
_cell.length_b   1.000
_cell.length_c   1.000
_cell.angle_alpha   90.00
_cell.angle_beta   90.00
_cell.angle_gamma   90.00
#
_symmetry.space_group_name_H-M   'P 1'
#
loop_
_entity.id
_entity.type
_entity.pdbx_description
1 polymer ?
#
loop_
_entity_poly.entity_id
_entity_poly.type
_entity_poly.pdbx_seq_one_letter_code
_entity_poly.pdbx_strand_id
1 'polypeptide(L)'
;MLELYKLHWSHYVEKVRWALDYKRLPWRGIDIVAFTKKEMRRFEGARTVPLLHDPATGAAIGDSSPIIRYLEETYPERPLFPADPAGREAVWQWMLRLDSTLGLYARRLGYTQLIMECPQTLAQLFMPQVWGGLFARRGWRRLAAPVLGMMLTLRFRFHRNRHDRIYERLETLLLPLAERMATERWLVGGQFTAADLTLASLLRPLRIVPHFSHHPRLLSLFAWQERLFREHGRDATFPYEDAIRAQRLRRGWMRGQVRWLRERRGEADLPPAASLEVASNDIHPISPWTLLTGLPAYLRLRWFQGIDWMPYVPEPHLSA
;
A
#
# COMPACT_ATOMS: atom_id res chain seq x y z
N MET A 1 3.04 6.72 26.62
CA MET A 1 2.59 5.71 25.62
C MET A 1 2.59 6.38 24.26
N LEU A 2 3.16 5.73 23.24
CA LEU A 2 3.26 6.29 21.88
C LEU A 2 1.87 6.43 21.23
N GLU A 3 1.70 7.44 20.39
CA GLU A 3 0.44 7.73 19.70
C GLU A 3 0.62 7.59 18.19
N LEU A 4 -0.04 6.61 17.58
CA LEU A 4 0.00 6.39 16.13
C LEU A 4 -1.31 6.85 15.48
N TYR A 5 -1.22 7.94 14.73
CA TYR A 5 -2.31 8.48 13.91
C TYR A 5 -2.45 7.67 12.62
N LYS A 6 -3.60 7.01 12.45
CA LYS A 6 -3.75 5.92 11.47
C LYS A 6 -5.03 5.93 10.63
N LEU A 7 -4.90 5.37 9.43
CA LEU A 7 -5.99 4.74 8.69
C LEU A 7 -5.71 3.23 8.70
N HIS A 8 -6.59 2.44 9.29
CA HIS A 8 -6.34 1.02 9.57
C HIS A 8 -5.96 0.19 8.32
N TRP A 9 -6.51 0.51 7.15
CA TRP A 9 -6.22 -0.19 5.89
C TRP A 9 -4.99 0.35 5.13
N SER A 10 -4.21 1.26 5.72
CA SER A 10 -3.01 1.80 5.08
C SER A 10 -1.81 0.87 5.25
N HIS A 11 -1.21 0.44 4.14
CA HIS A 11 0.01 -0.37 4.13
C HIS A 11 1.24 0.38 4.69
N TYR A 12 1.28 1.72 4.61
CA TYR A 12 2.33 2.51 5.27
C TYR A 12 2.13 2.58 6.78
N VAL A 13 0.87 2.58 7.26
CA VAL A 13 0.57 2.49 8.70
C VAL A 13 0.91 1.11 9.21
N GLU A 14 0.62 0.05 8.44
CA GLU A 14 0.97 -1.32 8.79
C GLU A 14 2.46 -1.49 9.07
N LYS A 15 3.30 -0.88 8.23
CA LYS A 15 4.76 -0.82 8.40
C LYS A 15 5.16 -0.29 9.80
N VAL A 16 4.53 0.80 10.25
CA VAL A 16 4.81 1.40 11.57
C VAL A 16 4.20 0.60 12.71
N ARG A 17 2.95 0.11 12.58
CA ARG A 17 2.33 -0.78 13.57
C ARG A 17 3.21 -1.99 13.82
N TRP A 18 3.69 -2.61 12.76
CA TRP A 18 4.57 -3.77 12.85
C TRP A 18 5.88 -3.44 13.55
N ALA A 19 6.53 -2.31 13.22
CA ALA A 19 7.74 -1.89 13.93
C ALA A 19 7.50 -1.69 15.44
N LEU A 20 6.40 -1.02 15.82
CA LEU A 20 6.03 -0.83 17.22
C LEU A 20 5.80 -2.16 17.95
N ASP A 21 5.04 -3.07 17.32
CA ASP A 21 4.72 -4.38 17.90
C ASP A 21 5.96 -5.28 18.02
N TYR A 22 6.84 -5.28 17.00
CA TYR A 22 8.09 -6.04 17.00
C TYR A 22 9.03 -5.58 18.14
N LYS A 23 9.16 -4.26 18.30
CA LYS A 23 9.94 -3.64 19.37
C LYS A 23 9.25 -3.71 20.75
N ARG A 24 8.02 -4.23 20.81
CA ARG A 24 7.18 -4.29 22.01
C ARG A 24 6.97 -2.95 22.71
N LEU A 25 6.88 -1.87 21.92
CA LEU A 25 6.66 -0.54 22.46
C LEU A 25 5.17 -0.33 22.75
N PRO A 26 4.78 0.15 23.94
CA PRO A 26 3.38 0.44 24.23
C PRO A 26 2.91 1.61 23.38
N TRP A 27 1.89 1.38 22.56
CA TRP A 27 1.30 2.39 21.68
C TRP A 27 -0.22 2.32 21.65
N ARG A 28 -0.85 3.46 21.35
CA ARG A 28 -2.29 3.55 21.05
C ARG A 28 -2.52 4.09 19.66
N GLY A 29 -3.52 3.54 18.97
CA GLY A 29 -3.95 4.03 17.68
C GLY A 29 -4.97 5.16 17.80
N ILE A 30 -4.80 6.21 17.01
CA ILE A 30 -5.76 7.31 16.86
C ILE A 30 -6.27 7.27 15.41
N ASP A 31 -7.53 6.90 15.22
CA ASP A 31 -8.13 6.81 13.88
C ASP A 31 -8.41 8.20 13.32
N ILE A 32 -7.97 8.43 12.08
CA ILE A 32 -8.10 9.72 11.39
C ILE A 32 -9.30 9.71 10.47
N VAL A 33 -10.08 10.78 10.49
CA VAL A 33 -11.05 11.03 9.41
C VAL A 33 -10.30 11.64 8.23
N ALA A 34 -10.06 10.86 7.19
CA ALA A 34 -9.18 11.22 6.06
C ALA A 34 -9.46 12.57 5.40
N PHE A 35 -10.71 13.04 5.41
CA PHE A 35 -11.12 14.32 4.83
C PHE A 35 -10.79 15.53 5.70
N THR A 36 -11.01 15.41 7.00
CA THR A 36 -10.92 16.55 7.93
C THR A 36 -9.58 16.59 8.63
N LYS A 37 -8.97 15.42 8.86
CA LYS A 37 -7.69 15.22 9.56
C LYS A 37 -7.63 16.03 10.86
N LYS A 38 -8.77 16.16 11.56
CA LYS A 38 -8.91 17.06 12.71
C LYS A 38 -7.91 16.70 13.81
N GLU A 39 -7.68 15.41 13.95
CA GLU A 39 -6.88 14.77 14.98
C GLU A 39 -5.39 15.14 14.85
N MET A 40 -4.94 15.46 13.63
CA MET A 40 -3.54 15.76 13.33
C MET A 40 -3.23 17.27 13.30
N ARG A 41 -4.24 18.14 13.33
CA ARG A 41 -4.05 19.59 13.10
C ARG A 41 -3.12 20.28 14.10
N ARG A 42 -2.95 19.71 15.30
CA ARG A 42 -2.03 20.24 16.32
C ARG A 42 -0.55 20.03 15.97
N PHE A 43 -0.24 19.18 14.99
CA PHE A 43 1.13 18.92 14.55
C PHE A 43 1.39 19.66 13.25
N GLU A 44 2.29 20.64 13.32
CA GLU A 44 2.69 21.41 12.16
C GLU A 44 3.31 20.50 11.09
N GLY A 45 2.98 20.75 9.82
CA GLY A 45 3.51 19.98 8.68
C GLY A 45 2.89 18.59 8.47
N ALA A 46 2.13 18.04 9.44
CA ALA A 46 1.53 16.71 9.32
C ALA A 46 0.38 16.68 8.29
N ARG A 47 0.65 16.08 7.11
CA ARG A 47 -0.31 16.05 5.98
C ARG A 47 -0.83 14.66 5.66
N THR A 48 -0.13 13.60 6.07
CA THR A 48 -0.39 12.20 5.70
C THR A 48 -0.22 11.28 6.91
N VAL A 49 -0.83 10.10 6.83
CA VAL A 49 -0.57 9.02 7.79
C VAL A 49 0.44 8.03 7.18
N PRO A 50 1.24 7.34 8.01
CA PRO A 50 1.30 7.43 9.47
C PRO A 50 1.89 8.75 9.99
N LEU A 51 1.44 9.15 11.18
CA LEU A 51 2.08 10.16 12.01
C LEU A 51 2.25 9.55 13.40
N LEU A 52 3.47 9.58 13.94
CA LEU A 52 3.78 9.16 15.30
C LEU A 52 3.95 10.42 16.16
N HIS A 53 3.31 10.44 17.33
CA HIS A 53 3.64 11.38 18.39
C HIS A 53 4.15 10.60 19.59
N ASP A 54 5.30 11.03 20.11
CA ASP A 54 5.90 10.49 21.32
C ASP A 54 5.80 11.52 22.46
N PRO A 55 4.85 11.36 23.39
CA PRO A 55 4.73 12.26 24.53
C PRO A 55 5.95 12.28 25.46
N ALA A 56 6.79 11.24 25.47
CA ALA A 56 7.96 11.18 26.36
C ALA A 56 9.09 12.10 25.88
N THR A 57 9.23 12.28 24.58
CA THR A 57 10.24 13.15 23.96
C THR A 57 9.66 14.46 23.42
N GLY A 58 8.33 14.54 23.28
CA GLY A 58 7.64 15.63 22.59
C GLY A 58 7.72 15.55 21.07
N ALA A 59 8.31 14.50 20.50
CA ALA A 59 8.53 14.42 19.06
C ALA A 59 7.25 14.07 18.29
N ALA A 60 7.06 14.70 17.14
CA ALA A 60 6.00 14.37 16.18
C ALA A 60 6.61 14.12 14.80
N ILE A 61 6.58 12.86 14.33
CA ILE A 61 7.28 12.41 13.13
C ILE A 61 6.26 11.89 12.11
N GLY A 62 6.28 12.45 10.92
CA GLY A 62 5.51 11.97 9.76
C GLY A 62 6.29 10.96 8.92
N ASP A 63 5.55 10.25 8.07
CA ASP A 63 6.06 9.24 7.13
C ASP A 63 6.67 7.99 7.77
N SER A 64 6.44 6.84 7.13
CA SER A 64 6.73 5.55 7.76
C SER A 64 8.22 5.24 7.97
N SER A 65 9.11 5.64 7.04
CA SER A 65 10.55 5.40 7.17
C SER A 65 11.21 6.30 8.23
N PRO A 66 10.99 7.62 8.25
CA PRO A 66 11.47 8.48 9.34
C PRO A 66 10.97 8.04 10.72
N ILE A 67 9.70 7.64 10.83
CA ILE A 67 9.16 7.10 12.10
C ILE A 67 9.95 5.87 12.56
N ILE A 68 10.19 4.90 11.67
CA ILE A 68 10.91 3.68 12.06
C ILE A 68 12.36 3.98 12.44
N ARG A 69 13.03 4.89 11.72
CA ARG A 69 14.38 5.35 12.08
C ARG A 69 14.38 6.00 13.47
N TYR A 70 13.43 6.89 13.74
CA TYR A 70 13.26 7.51 15.05
C TYR A 70 13.07 6.45 16.17
N LEU A 71 12.26 5.43 15.94
CA LEU A 71 12.06 4.34 16.90
C LEU A 71 13.34 3.54 17.15
N GLU A 72 14.17 3.33 16.13
CA GLU A 72 15.44 2.62 16.27
C GLU A 72 16.49 3.43 17.03
N GLU A 73 16.52 4.74 16.82
CA GLU A 73 17.45 5.65 17.51
C GLU A 73 17.03 5.91 18.96
N THR A 74 15.72 6.03 19.22
CA THR A 74 15.19 6.38 20.55
C THR A 74 14.99 5.15 21.44
N TYR A 75 14.64 4.00 20.85
CA TYR A 75 14.32 2.76 21.56
C TYR A 75 15.15 1.59 21.00
N PRO A 76 16.44 1.47 21.36
CA PRO A 76 17.38 0.55 20.68
C PRO A 76 17.14 -0.94 20.97
N GLU A 77 16.33 -1.28 21.96
CA GLU A 77 15.97 -2.67 22.25
C GLU A 77 15.25 -3.32 21.06
N ARG A 78 15.55 -4.60 20.79
CA ARG A 78 14.99 -5.38 19.66
C ARG A 78 15.20 -4.65 18.32
N PRO A 79 16.45 -4.53 17.87
CA PRO A 79 16.77 -3.73 16.71
C PRO A 79 16.13 -4.32 15.44
N LEU A 80 15.63 -3.45 14.58
CA LEU A 80 15.20 -3.76 13.21
C LEU A 80 16.30 -3.45 12.18
N PHE A 81 17.40 -2.87 12.63
CA PHE A 81 18.57 -2.57 11.83
C PHE A 81 19.76 -3.38 12.36
N PRO A 82 20.61 -3.94 11.47
CA PRO A 82 21.87 -4.55 11.89
C PRO A 82 22.75 -3.60 12.72
N ALA A 83 23.70 -4.16 13.49
CA ALA A 83 24.65 -3.34 14.25
C ALA A 83 25.72 -2.72 13.36
N ASP A 84 26.11 -3.41 12.28
CA ASP A 84 27.16 -2.95 11.39
C ASP A 84 26.66 -1.79 10.48
N PRO A 85 27.48 -0.75 10.25
CA PRO A 85 27.06 0.42 9.48
C PRO A 85 26.59 0.11 8.06
N ALA A 86 27.20 -0.87 7.39
CA ALA A 86 26.85 -1.24 6.02
C ALA A 86 25.46 -1.89 5.96
N GLY A 87 25.15 -2.79 6.88
CA GLY A 87 23.84 -3.40 7.03
C GLY A 87 22.76 -2.39 7.40
N ARG A 88 23.07 -1.42 8.27
CA ARG A 88 22.14 -0.30 8.58
C ARG A 88 21.77 0.50 7.34
N GLU A 89 22.78 0.89 6.56
CA GLU A 89 22.56 1.65 5.34
C GLU A 89 21.81 0.83 4.29
N ALA A 90 22.12 -0.46 4.15
CA ALA A 90 21.40 -1.36 3.25
C ALA A 90 19.91 -1.45 3.60
N VAL A 91 19.56 -1.62 4.88
CA VAL A 91 18.16 -1.62 5.34
C VAL A 91 17.49 -0.27 5.02
N TRP A 92 18.16 0.84 5.31
CA TRP A 92 17.65 2.19 5.05
C TRP A 92 17.35 2.40 3.56
N GLN A 93 18.29 2.07 2.67
CA GLN A 93 18.11 2.20 1.23
C GLN A 93 17.00 1.29 0.69
N TRP A 94 16.86 0.07 1.22
CA TRP A 94 15.74 -0.79 0.87
C TRP A 94 14.40 -0.16 1.25
N MET A 95 14.29 0.40 2.47
CA MET A 95 13.07 1.06 2.91
C MET A 95 12.69 2.24 2.00
N LEU A 96 13.65 3.11 1.68
CA LEU A 96 13.40 4.28 0.82
C LEU A 96 13.05 3.87 -0.61
N ARG A 97 13.75 2.88 -1.17
CA ARG A 97 13.48 2.35 -2.50
C ARG A 97 12.07 1.77 -2.58
N LEU A 98 11.69 0.92 -1.63
CA LEU A 98 10.38 0.27 -1.60
C LEU A 98 9.26 1.30 -1.37
N ASP A 99 9.44 2.28 -0.49
CA ASP A 99 8.47 3.35 -0.28
C ASP A 99 8.23 4.17 -1.57
N SER A 100 9.31 4.47 -2.31
CA SER A 100 9.32 5.30 -3.53
C SER A 100 8.88 4.56 -4.79
N THR A 101 8.84 3.23 -4.76
CA THR A 101 8.50 2.39 -5.92
C THR A 101 7.31 1.51 -5.60
N LEU A 102 7.54 0.36 -4.96
CA LEU A 102 6.52 -0.63 -4.62
C LEU A 102 5.30 0.02 -3.94
N GLY A 103 5.50 0.83 -2.90
CA GLY A 103 4.40 1.44 -2.16
C GLY A 103 3.52 2.34 -3.04
N LEU A 104 4.14 3.23 -3.84
CA LEU A 104 3.41 4.13 -4.73
C LEU A 104 2.66 3.35 -5.83
N TYR A 105 3.34 2.41 -6.47
CA TYR A 105 2.80 1.64 -7.59
C TYR A 105 1.71 0.68 -7.14
N ALA A 106 1.94 -0.06 -6.05
CA ALA A 106 0.95 -0.95 -5.45
C ALA A 106 -0.30 -0.19 -5.02
N ARG A 107 -0.15 0.98 -4.39
CA ARG A 107 -1.28 1.85 -4.04
C ARG A 107 -2.10 2.25 -5.26
N ARG A 108 -1.45 2.68 -6.34
CA ARG A 108 -2.11 3.08 -7.59
C ARG A 108 -2.94 1.94 -8.18
N LEU A 109 -2.37 0.73 -8.24
CA LEU A 109 -3.05 -0.43 -8.80
C LEU A 109 -4.15 -0.97 -7.88
N GLY A 110 -3.91 -1.06 -6.57
CA GLY A 110 -4.91 -1.51 -5.60
C GLY A 110 -6.17 -0.65 -5.61
N TYR A 111 -6.03 0.68 -5.56
CA TYR A 111 -7.20 1.57 -5.66
C TYR A 111 -7.86 1.54 -7.04
N THR A 112 -7.08 1.38 -8.12
CA THR A 112 -7.64 1.18 -9.46
C THR A 112 -8.54 -0.06 -9.48
N GLN A 113 -8.08 -1.17 -8.90
CA GLN A 113 -8.87 -2.40 -8.81
C GLN A 113 -10.18 -2.21 -8.04
N LEU A 114 -10.12 -1.52 -6.89
CA LEU A 114 -11.31 -1.21 -6.10
C LEU A 114 -12.29 -0.34 -6.88
N ILE A 115 -11.81 0.67 -7.61
CA ILE A 115 -12.64 1.54 -8.45
C ILE A 115 -13.35 0.73 -9.55
N MET A 116 -12.64 -0.21 -10.18
CA MET A 116 -13.16 -0.99 -11.30
C MET A 116 -14.14 -2.09 -10.87
N GLU A 117 -13.93 -2.75 -9.74
CA GLU A 117 -14.72 -3.92 -9.32
C GLU A 117 -15.77 -3.62 -8.23
N CYS A 118 -15.42 -2.80 -7.24
CA CYS A 118 -16.24 -2.55 -6.04
C CYS A 118 -16.06 -1.11 -5.50
N PRO A 119 -16.38 -0.06 -6.28
CA PRO A 119 -16.11 1.33 -5.90
C PRO A 119 -16.85 1.77 -4.63
N GLN A 120 -17.92 1.07 -4.25
CA GLN A 120 -18.68 1.33 -3.02
C GLN A 120 -17.90 1.01 -1.74
N THR A 121 -16.81 0.25 -1.83
CA THR A 121 -15.88 0.00 -0.73
C THR A 121 -15.13 1.27 -0.34
N LEU A 122 -14.84 2.16 -1.30
CA LEU A 122 -14.17 3.43 -1.00
C LEU A 122 -14.95 4.28 0.01
N ALA A 123 -16.29 4.32 -0.12
CA ALA A 123 -17.12 5.03 0.84
C ALA A 123 -17.07 4.40 2.24
N GLN A 124 -16.98 3.07 2.34
CA GLN A 124 -16.86 2.37 3.62
C GLN A 124 -15.52 2.64 4.30
N LEU A 125 -14.44 2.68 3.52
CA LEU A 125 -13.11 2.99 4.02
C LEU A 125 -13.04 4.44 4.48
N PHE A 126 -13.33 5.40 3.60
CA PHE A 126 -13.03 6.81 3.86
C PHE A 126 -14.13 7.59 4.60
N MET A 127 -15.35 7.07 4.66
CA MET A 127 -16.50 7.78 5.24
C MET A 127 -17.37 6.94 6.20
N PRO A 128 -16.79 6.08 7.07
CA PRO A 128 -17.59 5.18 7.92
C PRO A 128 -18.48 5.93 8.92
N GLN A 129 -18.06 7.11 9.39
CA GLN A 129 -18.76 7.91 10.41
C GLN A 129 -19.16 9.32 9.93
N VAL A 130 -18.95 9.62 8.64
CA VAL A 130 -19.25 10.94 8.06
C VAL A 130 -20.78 11.12 8.03
N TRP A 131 -21.28 12.20 8.64
CA TRP A 131 -22.71 12.48 8.87
C TRP A 131 -23.45 11.39 9.67
N GLY A 132 -22.90 10.91 10.78
CA GLY A 132 -23.58 9.97 11.68
C GLY A 132 -23.88 8.61 11.04
N GLY A 133 -23.08 8.18 10.06
CA GLY A 133 -23.27 6.92 9.35
C GLY A 133 -24.29 6.97 8.20
N LEU A 134 -24.71 8.16 7.75
CA LEU A 134 -25.58 8.30 6.56
C LEU A 134 -24.98 7.63 5.31
N PHE A 135 -23.65 7.72 5.15
CA PHE A 135 -22.91 7.04 4.10
C PHE A 135 -22.65 5.54 4.37
N ALA A 136 -23.09 4.98 5.50
CA ALA A 136 -23.18 3.54 5.70
C ALA A 136 -24.42 2.94 5.01
N ARG A 137 -25.45 3.77 4.71
CA ARG A 137 -26.66 3.33 4.01
C ARG A 137 -26.37 3.03 2.52
N ARG A 138 -26.93 1.93 2.02
CA ARG A 138 -26.62 1.36 0.68
C ARG A 138 -26.83 2.34 -0.48
N GLY A 139 -27.82 3.24 -0.40
CA GLY A 139 -28.11 4.25 -1.43
C GLY A 139 -27.02 5.32 -1.54
N TRP A 140 -26.69 5.98 -0.44
CA TRP A 140 -25.67 7.04 -0.39
C TRP A 140 -24.27 6.56 -0.75
N ARG A 141 -23.92 5.31 -0.43
CA ARG A 141 -22.67 4.68 -0.85
C ARG A 141 -22.50 4.64 -2.37
N ARG A 142 -23.58 4.33 -3.10
CA ARG A 142 -23.54 4.23 -4.57
C ARG A 142 -23.30 5.60 -5.22
N LEU A 143 -23.81 6.67 -4.61
CA LEU A 143 -23.64 8.04 -5.09
C LEU A 143 -22.27 8.63 -4.74
N ALA A 144 -21.74 8.35 -3.54
CA ALA A 144 -20.46 8.89 -3.11
C ALA A 144 -19.25 8.19 -3.74
N ALA A 145 -19.38 6.89 -4.06
CA ALA A 145 -18.33 6.07 -4.67
C ALA A 145 -17.67 6.68 -5.94
N PRO A 146 -18.43 7.14 -6.97
CA PRO A 146 -17.82 7.74 -8.16
C PRO A 146 -17.07 9.04 -7.85
N VAL A 147 -17.57 9.87 -6.93
CA VAL A 147 -16.88 11.11 -6.51
C VAL A 147 -15.55 10.79 -5.85
N LEU A 148 -15.54 9.83 -4.91
CA LEU A 148 -14.31 9.37 -4.27
C LEU A 148 -13.33 8.73 -5.26
N GLY A 149 -13.83 7.89 -6.16
CA GLY A 149 -13.01 7.26 -7.20
C GLY A 149 -12.38 8.30 -8.12
N MET A 150 -13.14 9.31 -8.53
CA MET A 150 -12.64 10.44 -9.33
C MET A 150 -11.58 11.25 -8.58
N MET A 151 -11.85 11.61 -7.33
CA MET A 151 -10.90 12.32 -6.49
C MET A 151 -9.57 11.55 -6.40
N LEU A 152 -9.59 10.26 -6.04
CA LEU A 152 -8.37 9.45 -5.93
C LEU A 152 -7.67 9.29 -7.29
N THR A 153 -8.44 9.14 -8.37
CA THR A 153 -7.92 9.05 -9.76
C THR A 153 -7.11 10.26 -10.16
N LEU A 154 -7.54 11.46 -9.75
CA LEU A 154 -6.80 12.69 -10.00
C LEU A 154 -5.62 12.85 -9.03
N ARG A 155 -5.85 12.58 -7.74
CA ARG A 155 -4.84 12.73 -6.68
C ARG A 155 -3.55 11.96 -6.97
N PHE A 156 -3.69 10.76 -7.53
CA PHE A 156 -2.61 9.81 -7.73
C PHE A 156 -2.45 9.42 -9.21
N ARG A 157 -3.13 10.13 -10.11
CA ARG A 157 -3.05 9.95 -11.57
C ARG A 157 -3.25 8.49 -12.03
N PHE A 158 -4.23 7.78 -11.48
CA PHE A 158 -4.51 6.37 -11.84
C PHE A 158 -4.77 6.18 -13.35
N HIS A 159 -5.39 7.17 -14.00
CA HIS A 159 -5.64 7.17 -15.44
C HIS A 159 -4.36 7.12 -16.29
N ARG A 160 -3.18 7.41 -15.71
CA ARG A 160 -1.87 7.32 -16.37
C ARG A 160 -1.14 6.01 -16.13
N ASN A 161 -1.70 5.03 -15.38
CA ASN A 161 -0.97 3.81 -15.01
C ASN A 161 -0.35 3.07 -16.22
N ARG A 162 -1.04 3.04 -17.38
CA ARG A 162 -0.52 2.46 -18.63
C ARG A 162 0.60 3.31 -19.25
N HIS A 163 0.40 4.63 -19.33
CA HIS A 163 1.40 5.55 -19.87
C HIS A 163 2.69 5.56 -19.03
N ASP A 164 2.54 5.55 -17.70
CA ASP A 164 3.67 5.57 -16.77
C ASP A 164 4.32 4.18 -16.61
N ARG A 165 3.79 3.16 -17.31
CA ARG A 165 4.29 1.77 -17.35
C ARG A 165 4.39 1.14 -15.96
N ILE A 166 3.39 1.37 -15.12
CA ILE A 166 3.41 0.96 -13.70
C ILE A 166 3.44 -0.56 -13.55
N TYR A 167 2.77 -1.30 -14.44
CA TYR A 167 2.80 -2.75 -14.38
C TYR A 167 4.20 -3.29 -14.73
N GLU A 168 4.80 -2.80 -15.81
CA GLU A 168 6.16 -3.18 -16.22
C GLU A 168 7.19 -2.86 -15.13
N ARG A 169 7.12 -1.65 -14.55
CA ARG A 169 8.03 -1.24 -13.48
C ARG A 169 7.89 -2.12 -12.23
N LEU A 170 6.67 -2.56 -11.92
CA LEU A 170 6.44 -3.50 -10.83
C LEU A 170 6.96 -4.90 -11.16
N GLU A 171 6.81 -5.40 -12.39
CA GLU A 171 7.40 -6.69 -12.80
C GLU A 171 8.93 -6.66 -12.69
N THR A 172 9.60 -5.62 -13.21
CA THR A 172 11.05 -5.48 -13.09
C THR A 172 11.50 -5.42 -11.63
N LEU A 173 10.70 -4.84 -10.73
CA LEU A 173 11.01 -4.81 -9.30
C LEU A 173 10.76 -6.16 -8.61
N LEU A 174 9.61 -6.78 -8.88
CA LEU A 174 9.09 -7.90 -8.11
C LEU A 174 9.63 -9.25 -8.57
N LEU A 175 9.91 -9.45 -9.86
CA LEU A 175 10.40 -10.74 -10.35
C LEU A 175 11.76 -11.12 -9.74
N PRO A 176 12.79 -10.24 -9.74
CA PRO A 176 14.05 -10.56 -9.08
C PRO A 176 13.90 -10.69 -7.55
N LEU A 177 13.02 -9.90 -6.94
CA LEU A 177 12.71 -10.02 -5.51
C LEU A 177 12.06 -11.36 -5.17
N ALA A 178 11.16 -11.87 -6.00
CA ALA A 178 10.52 -13.16 -5.81
C ALA A 178 11.50 -14.32 -5.94
N GLU A 179 12.44 -14.24 -6.89
CA GLU A 179 13.53 -15.20 -7.03
C GLU A 179 14.44 -15.19 -5.81
N ARG A 180 14.81 -14.00 -5.34
CA ARG A 180 15.64 -13.84 -4.13
C ARG A 180 14.93 -14.37 -2.87
N MET A 181 13.66 -14.04 -2.67
CA MET A 181 12.90 -14.47 -1.48
C MET A 181 12.47 -15.95 -1.53
N ALA A 182 12.67 -16.63 -2.68
CA ALA A 182 12.50 -18.07 -2.77
C ALA A 182 13.67 -18.83 -2.12
N THR A 183 14.87 -18.25 -2.08
CA THR A 183 16.08 -18.86 -1.51
C THR A 183 16.48 -18.23 -0.18
N GLU A 184 16.37 -16.90 -0.08
CA GLU A 184 16.72 -16.13 1.11
C GLU A 184 15.49 -15.91 2.01
N ARG A 185 15.68 -16.01 3.33
CA ARG A 185 14.61 -15.71 4.29
C ARG A 185 14.37 -14.20 4.45
N TRP A 186 15.42 -13.40 4.33
CA TRP A 186 15.42 -11.97 4.64
C TRP A 186 16.08 -11.15 3.53
N LEU A 187 15.69 -9.88 3.39
CA LEU A 187 16.23 -8.96 2.38
C LEU A 187 17.65 -8.49 2.67
N VAL A 188 18.02 -8.37 3.94
CA VAL A 188 19.32 -7.84 4.36
C VAL A 188 19.88 -8.69 5.49
N GLY A 189 21.06 -9.27 5.29
CA GLY A 189 21.75 -10.06 6.30
C GLY A 189 21.03 -11.38 6.64
N GLY A 190 21.27 -11.89 7.84
CA GLY A 190 20.77 -13.19 8.31
C GLY A 190 19.56 -13.13 9.26
N GLN A 191 18.94 -11.97 9.44
CA GLN A 191 17.86 -11.75 10.40
C GLN A 191 16.73 -10.87 9.84
N PHE A 192 15.58 -10.87 10.51
CA PHE A 192 14.46 -9.98 10.18
C PHE A 192 14.83 -8.52 10.43
N THR A 193 14.52 -7.65 9.48
CA THR A 193 14.85 -6.22 9.51
C THR A 193 13.67 -5.33 9.13
N ALA A 194 13.85 -4.02 9.25
CA ALA A 194 12.88 -3.04 8.75
C ALA A 194 12.67 -3.11 7.23
N ALA A 195 13.60 -3.68 6.47
CA ALA A 195 13.43 -3.91 5.03
C ALA A 195 12.34 -4.97 4.77
N ASP A 196 12.34 -6.06 5.53
CA ASP A 196 11.40 -7.18 5.39
C ASP A 196 9.97 -6.76 5.71
N LEU A 197 9.75 -6.11 6.86
CA LEU A 197 8.43 -5.60 7.22
C LEU A 197 7.96 -4.52 6.24
N THR A 198 8.87 -3.75 5.63
CA THR A 198 8.53 -2.78 4.59
C THR A 198 8.03 -3.49 3.34
N LEU A 199 8.80 -4.45 2.80
CA LEU A 199 8.39 -5.22 1.63
C LEU A 199 7.05 -5.91 1.86
N ALA A 200 6.92 -6.64 2.98
CA ALA A 200 5.70 -7.35 3.33
C ALA A 200 4.50 -6.40 3.48
N SER A 201 4.65 -5.25 4.12
CA SER A 201 3.56 -4.28 4.27
C SER A 201 3.15 -3.67 2.93
N LEU A 202 4.12 -3.24 2.10
CA LEU A 202 3.85 -2.54 0.84
C LEU A 202 3.38 -3.46 -0.30
N LEU A 203 3.62 -4.77 -0.20
CA LEU A 203 3.05 -5.78 -1.13
C LEU A 203 1.53 -5.90 -1.01
N ARG A 204 0.95 -5.51 0.12
CA ARG A 204 -0.45 -5.80 0.46
C ARG A 204 -1.47 -5.32 -0.58
N PRO A 205 -1.40 -4.11 -1.16
CA PRO A 205 -2.34 -3.69 -2.20
C PRO A 205 -2.28 -4.55 -3.47
N LEU A 206 -1.17 -5.25 -3.75
CA LEU A 206 -1.05 -6.13 -4.91
C LEU A 206 -1.76 -7.48 -4.72
N ARG A 207 -2.10 -7.87 -3.48
CA ARG A 207 -2.88 -9.10 -3.22
C ARG A 207 -4.23 -9.08 -3.94
N ILE A 208 -4.81 -7.89 -4.14
CA ILE A 208 -6.08 -7.72 -4.85
C ILE A 208 -5.92 -7.51 -6.36
N VAL A 209 -4.70 -7.35 -6.88
CA VAL A 209 -4.44 -7.09 -8.31
C VAL A 209 -4.09 -8.42 -8.99
N PRO A 210 -5.02 -9.06 -9.74
CA PRO A 210 -4.84 -10.45 -10.15
C PRO A 210 -3.62 -10.67 -11.05
N HIS A 211 -3.25 -9.66 -11.86
CA HIS A 211 -2.02 -9.72 -12.66
C HIS A 211 -0.78 -10.07 -11.84
N PHE A 212 -0.68 -9.58 -10.60
CA PHE A 212 0.44 -9.86 -9.70
C PHE A 212 0.14 -11.02 -8.77
N SER A 213 -1.03 -11.04 -8.12
CA SER A 213 -1.35 -12.08 -7.13
C SER A 213 -1.53 -13.48 -7.72
N HIS A 214 -1.79 -13.60 -9.01
CA HIS A 214 -1.88 -14.87 -9.73
C HIS A 214 -0.69 -15.10 -10.66
N HIS A 215 0.34 -14.27 -10.60
CA HIS A 215 1.53 -14.43 -11.43
C HIS A 215 2.34 -15.64 -10.94
N PRO A 216 2.59 -16.68 -11.76
CA PRO A 216 3.25 -17.92 -11.30
C PRO A 216 4.61 -17.68 -10.63
N ARG A 217 5.42 -16.78 -11.20
CA ARG A 217 6.75 -16.42 -10.66
C ARG A 217 6.71 -15.56 -9.38
N LEU A 218 5.54 -15.02 -8.99
CA LEU A 218 5.41 -14.19 -7.79
C LEU A 218 4.72 -14.93 -6.63
N LEU A 219 4.24 -16.15 -6.84
CA LEU A 219 3.54 -16.92 -5.81
C LEU A 219 4.42 -17.15 -4.58
N SER A 220 5.71 -17.43 -4.77
CA SER A 220 6.69 -17.58 -3.67
C SER A 220 6.79 -16.32 -2.81
N LEU A 221 6.72 -15.14 -3.42
CA LEU A 221 6.80 -13.86 -2.73
C LEU A 221 5.56 -13.59 -1.87
N PHE A 222 4.36 -13.91 -2.37
CA PHE A 222 3.14 -13.79 -1.58
C PHE A 222 3.05 -14.87 -0.49
N ALA A 223 3.56 -16.08 -0.72
CA ALA A 223 3.69 -17.11 0.31
C ALA A 223 4.69 -16.70 1.41
N TRP A 224 5.83 -16.10 1.02
CA TRP A 224 6.79 -15.49 1.95
C TRP A 224 6.11 -14.41 2.81
N GLN A 225 5.31 -13.54 2.20
CA GLN A 225 4.56 -12.50 2.90
C GLN A 225 3.56 -13.11 3.91
N GLU A 226 2.78 -14.12 3.49
CA GLU A 226 1.77 -14.76 4.33
C GLU A 226 2.41 -15.47 5.53
N ARG A 227 3.57 -16.11 5.33
CA ARG A 227 4.35 -16.67 6.43
C ARG A 227 4.73 -15.59 7.45
N LEU A 228 5.27 -14.46 7.01
CA LEU A 228 5.63 -13.38 7.92
C LEU A 228 4.43 -12.79 8.65
N PHE A 229 3.29 -12.64 7.99
CA PHE A 229 2.07 -12.19 8.66
C PHE A 229 1.64 -13.14 9.77
N ARG A 230 1.70 -14.45 9.55
CA ARG A 230 1.42 -15.45 10.60
C ARG A 230 2.46 -15.42 11.72
N GLU A 231 3.75 -15.44 11.39
CA GLU A 231 4.86 -15.44 12.37
C GLU A 231 4.82 -14.23 13.31
N HIS A 232 4.42 -13.06 12.79
CA HIS A 232 4.40 -11.81 13.54
C HIS A 232 2.99 -11.38 13.99
N GLY A 233 1.97 -12.24 13.88
CA GLY A 233 0.62 -11.95 14.33
C GLY A 233 0.00 -10.72 13.66
N ARG A 234 0.26 -10.53 12.36
CA ARG A 234 -0.32 -9.43 11.57
C ARG A 234 -1.73 -9.78 11.14
N ASP A 235 -2.54 -8.75 10.87
CA ASP A 235 -3.87 -8.91 10.29
C ASP A 235 -3.76 -9.77 9.02
N ALA A 236 -4.59 -10.80 8.83
CA ALA A 236 -4.50 -11.67 7.64
C ALA A 236 -4.96 -10.93 6.37
N THR A 237 -6.07 -10.19 6.49
CA THR A 237 -6.67 -9.39 5.41
C THR A 237 -7.02 -8.00 5.91
N PHE A 238 -7.00 -7.03 4.99
CA PHE A 238 -7.59 -5.71 5.23
C PHE A 238 -9.04 -5.63 4.73
N PRO A 239 -9.85 -4.68 5.23
CA PRO A 239 -11.26 -4.57 4.85
C PRO A 239 -11.51 -4.46 3.34
N TYR A 240 -10.57 -3.88 2.58
CA TYR A 240 -10.70 -3.80 1.13
C TYR A 240 -10.40 -5.12 0.42
N GLU A 241 -9.53 -5.97 1.00
CA GLU A 241 -9.23 -7.32 0.50
C GLU A 241 -10.47 -8.20 0.64
N ASP A 242 -11.11 -8.19 1.82
CA ASP A 242 -12.34 -8.94 2.06
C ASP A 242 -13.48 -8.46 1.16
N ALA A 243 -13.63 -7.14 1.01
CA ALA A 243 -14.71 -6.56 0.21
C ALA A 243 -14.61 -6.95 -1.28
N ILE A 244 -13.41 -6.90 -1.86
CA ILE A 244 -13.23 -7.28 -3.26
C ILE A 244 -13.31 -8.80 -3.45
N ARG A 245 -12.80 -9.61 -2.51
CA ARG A 245 -12.97 -11.07 -2.55
C ARG A 245 -14.44 -11.45 -2.51
N ALA A 246 -15.22 -10.89 -1.58
CA ALA A 246 -16.66 -11.11 -1.49
C ALA A 246 -17.42 -10.64 -2.74
N GLN A 247 -16.93 -9.60 -3.42
CA GLN A 247 -17.48 -9.17 -4.71
C GLN A 247 -17.22 -10.19 -5.82
N ARG A 248 -15.99 -10.72 -5.90
CA ARG A 248 -15.56 -11.70 -6.90
C ARG A 248 -16.26 -13.04 -6.71
N LEU A 249 -16.35 -13.54 -5.47
CA LEU A 249 -17.10 -14.76 -5.12
C LEU A 249 -18.55 -14.69 -5.58
N ARG A 250 -19.22 -13.55 -5.34
CA ARG A 250 -20.62 -13.37 -5.75
C ARG A 250 -20.82 -13.25 -7.26
N ARG A 251 -19.83 -12.74 -7.99
CA ARG A 251 -19.94 -12.53 -9.45
C ARG A 251 -19.43 -13.72 -10.25
N GLY A 252 -18.45 -14.46 -9.74
CA GLY A 252 -17.71 -15.47 -10.49
C GLY A 252 -16.68 -14.89 -11.48
N TRP A 253 -16.46 -13.57 -11.47
CA TRP A 253 -15.55 -12.87 -12.39
C TRP A 253 -14.68 -11.86 -11.66
N MET A 254 -13.46 -11.66 -12.16
CA MET A 254 -12.52 -10.63 -11.69
C MET A 254 -11.84 -9.93 -12.87
N ARG A 255 -11.26 -8.74 -12.65
CA ARG A 255 -10.49 -8.04 -13.69
C ARG A 255 -9.01 -8.27 -13.49
N GLY A 256 -8.32 -8.83 -14.47
CA GLY A 256 -6.92 -9.19 -14.26
C GLY A 256 -6.06 -9.40 -15.50
N GLN A 257 -6.66 -9.53 -16.69
CA GLN A 257 -5.88 -9.82 -17.90
C GLN A 257 -5.36 -8.52 -18.50
N VAL A 258 -4.07 -8.25 -18.31
CA VAL A 258 -3.40 -7.05 -18.82
C VAL A 258 -2.92 -7.29 -20.26
N ARG A 259 -3.73 -6.95 -21.25
CA ARG A 259 -3.49 -7.33 -22.66
C ARG A 259 -2.16 -6.79 -23.22
N TRP A 260 -1.84 -5.54 -22.92
CA TRP A 260 -0.67 -4.86 -23.50
C TRP A 260 0.68 -5.42 -23.02
N LEU A 261 0.69 -6.21 -21.94
CA LEU A 261 1.90 -6.89 -21.48
C LEU A 261 2.13 -8.21 -22.20
N ARG A 262 1.08 -8.87 -22.71
CA ARG A 262 1.23 -10.11 -23.49
C ARG A 262 1.98 -9.88 -24.81
N GLU A 263 1.91 -8.67 -25.33
CA GLU A 263 2.52 -8.24 -26.60
C GLU A 263 4.01 -7.92 -26.47
N ARG A 264 4.58 -7.89 -25.25
CA ARG A 264 5.97 -7.46 -25.01
C ARG A 264 6.75 -8.50 -24.19
N ARG A 265 7.61 -9.27 -24.87
CA ARG A 265 8.71 -10.02 -24.24
C ARG A 265 9.97 -9.19 -24.38
N GLY A 266 10.38 -8.49 -23.33
CA GLY A 266 11.64 -7.75 -23.33
C GLY A 266 11.84 -7.02 -22.01
N GLU A 267 12.97 -7.30 -21.36
CA GLU A 267 13.39 -6.68 -20.11
C GLU A 267 13.34 -5.15 -20.23
N ALA A 268 12.57 -4.53 -19.34
CA ALA A 268 12.69 -3.10 -19.14
C ALA A 268 13.91 -2.87 -18.26
N ASP A 269 15.02 -2.43 -18.88
CA ASP A 269 16.15 -1.86 -18.18
C ASP A 269 15.63 -0.71 -17.30
N LEU A 270 15.60 -0.95 -15.99
CA LEU A 270 15.51 0.13 -15.02
C LEU A 270 16.92 0.67 -14.85
N PRO A 271 17.13 1.99 -14.90
CA PRO A 271 18.41 2.54 -14.49
C PRO A 271 18.73 2.06 -13.07
N PRO A 272 20.00 1.80 -12.76
CA PRO A 272 20.41 1.37 -11.43
C PRO A 272 19.82 2.33 -10.39
N ALA A 273 19.28 1.77 -9.31
CA ALA A 273 18.62 2.55 -8.29
C ALA A 273 19.65 3.49 -7.64
N ALA A 274 19.51 4.79 -7.89
CA ALA A 274 20.29 5.80 -7.19
C ALA A 274 19.99 5.73 -5.69
N SER A 275 21.01 6.01 -4.86
CA SER A 275 20.81 6.18 -3.42
C SER A 275 19.82 7.31 -3.18
N LEU A 276 18.88 7.09 -2.27
CA LEU A 276 17.86 8.08 -1.92
C LEU A 276 18.18 8.65 -0.53
N GLU A 277 18.02 9.96 -0.38
CA GLU A 277 18.03 10.62 0.93
C GLU A 277 16.65 10.58 1.57
N VAL A 278 15.59 10.72 0.76
CA VAL A 278 14.19 10.78 1.19
C VAL A 278 13.31 9.97 0.25
N ALA A 279 12.26 9.35 0.80
CA ALA A 279 11.28 8.62 0.00
C ALA A 279 10.47 9.58 -0.89
N SER A 280 10.23 9.18 -2.14
CA SER A 280 9.42 9.94 -3.09
C SER A 280 7.92 9.83 -2.77
N ASN A 281 7.15 10.86 -3.11
CA ASN A 281 5.69 10.86 -3.00
C ASN A 281 5.05 11.38 -4.30
N ASP A 282 3.96 10.75 -4.76
CA ASP A 282 3.23 11.10 -5.99
C ASP A 282 1.82 11.68 -5.71
N ILE A 283 1.62 12.27 -4.53
CA ILE A 283 0.39 12.99 -4.20
C ILE A 283 0.34 14.32 -4.96
N HIS A 284 -0.74 14.50 -5.74
CA HIS A 284 -1.06 15.75 -6.40
C HIS A 284 -2.19 16.50 -5.69
N PRO A 285 -2.11 17.84 -5.58
CA PRO A 285 -3.19 18.65 -5.01
C PRO A 285 -4.44 18.57 -5.90
N ILE A 286 -5.60 18.65 -5.27
CA ILE A 286 -6.91 18.65 -5.95
C ILE A 286 -7.61 19.94 -5.57
N SER A 287 -8.14 20.62 -6.58
CA SER A 287 -9.03 21.77 -6.44
C SER A 287 -10.46 21.42 -6.90
N PRO A 288 -11.48 22.19 -6.49
CA PRO A 288 -12.84 22.03 -7.02
C PRO A 288 -12.89 22.06 -8.55
N TRP A 289 -12.07 22.89 -9.19
CA TRP A 289 -11.93 22.96 -10.65
C TRP A 289 -11.40 21.66 -11.27
N THR A 290 -10.42 21.01 -10.65
CA THR A 290 -9.94 19.71 -11.13
C THR A 290 -10.97 18.59 -10.99
N LEU A 291 -11.89 18.68 -10.02
CA LEU A 291 -12.97 17.70 -9.88
C LEU A 291 -14.01 17.84 -11.00
N LEU A 292 -14.29 19.06 -11.47
CA LEU A 292 -15.19 19.31 -12.60
C LEU A 292 -14.70 18.65 -13.90
N THR A 293 -13.38 18.57 -14.10
CA THR A 293 -12.75 17.93 -15.26
C THR A 293 -12.38 16.46 -15.02
N GLY A 294 -12.71 15.91 -13.85
CA GLY A 294 -12.32 14.57 -13.43
C GLY A 294 -13.17 13.43 -14.02
N LEU A 295 -14.38 13.73 -14.47
CA LEU A 295 -15.33 12.71 -14.94
C LEU A 295 -14.79 11.92 -16.15
N PRO A 296 -14.21 12.55 -17.19
CA PRO A 296 -13.55 11.82 -18.28
C PRO A 296 -12.40 10.92 -17.80
N ALA A 297 -11.57 11.39 -16.86
CA ALA A 297 -10.47 10.59 -16.31
C ALA A 297 -10.97 9.38 -15.52
N TYR A 298 -12.03 9.55 -14.72
CA TYR A 298 -12.69 8.47 -13.98
C TYR A 298 -13.38 7.48 -14.92
N LEU A 299 -14.10 7.94 -15.94
CA LEU A 299 -14.72 7.07 -16.94
C LEU A 299 -13.64 6.29 -17.71
N ARG A 300 -12.58 6.96 -18.17
CA ARG A 300 -11.43 6.30 -18.82
C ARG A 300 -10.79 5.25 -17.92
N LEU A 301 -10.73 5.48 -16.60
CA LEU A 301 -10.28 4.48 -15.62
C LEU A 301 -11.27 3.32 -15.47
N ARG A 302 -12.57 3.60 -15.35
CA ARG A 302 -13.60 2.58 -15.19
C ARG A 302 -13.71 1.68 -16.43
N TRP A 303 -13.43 2.26 -17.60
CA TRP A 303 -13.35 1.59 -18.88
C TRP A 303 -11.92 1.22 -19.29
N PHE A 304 -10.96 1.20 -18.35
CA PHE A 304 -9.51 1.06 -18.63
C PHE A 304 -9.25 0.04 -19.74
N GLN A 305 -8.97 0.56 -20.93
CA GLN A 305 -8.88 -0.25 -22.13
C GLN A 305 -7.61 -1.11 -22.04
N GLY A 306 -7.81 -2.41 -21.80
CA GLY A 306 -6.75 -3.41 -21.75
C GLY A 306 -6.65 -4.23 -20.47
N ILE A 307 -7.52 -4.03 -19.47
CA ILE A 307 -7.67 -4.98 -18.35
C ILE A 307 -9.01 -5.71 -18.48
N ASP A 308 -8.94 -6.92 -19.05
CA ASP A 308 -10.13 -7.72 -19.36
C ASP A 308 -10.62 -8.52 -18.14
N TRP A 309 -11.91 -8.89 -18.21
CA TRP A 309 -12.53 -9.82 -17.27
C TRP A 309 -12.02 -11.23 -17.49
N MET A 310 -11.85 -11.97 -16.40
CA MET A 310 -11.57 -13.39 -16.39
C MET A 310 -12.42 -14.09 -15.32
N PRO A 311 -12.63 -15.41 -15.42
CA PRO A 311 -13.23 -16.18 -14.34
C PRO A 311 -12.49 -15.95 -13.03
N TYR A 312 -13.23 -15.84 -11.92
CA TYR A 312 -12.61 -15.71 -10.61
C TYR A 312 -11.93 -17.03 -10.23
N VAL A 313 -10.66 -16.94 -9.86
CA VAL A 313 -9.88 -18.02 -9.27
C VAL A 313 -9.50 -17.56 -7.85
N PRO A 314 -9.73 -18.38 -6.82
CA PRO A 314 -9.25 -18.07 -5.47
C PRO A 314 -7.73 -17.88 -5.45
N GLU A 315 -7.26 -17.02 -4.56
CA GLU A 315 -5.86 -16.62 -4.47
C GLU A 315 -4.93 -17.83 -4.27
N PRO A 316 -4.07 -18.17 -5.25
CA PRO A 316 -3.30 -19.42 -5.21
C PRO A 316 -2.32 -19.50 -4.04
N HIS A 317 -1.76 -18.36 -3.62
CA HIS A 317 -0.80 -18.27 -2.52
C HIS A 317 -1.41 -18.53 -1.13
N LEU A 318 -2.74 -18.57 -1.00
CA LEU A 318 -3.42 -18.96 0.24
C LEU A 318 -3.61 -20.48 0.37
N SER A 319 -3.42 -21.21 -0.73
CA SER A 319 -3.55 -22.67 -0.77
C SER A 319 -2.18 -23.38 -0.75
N ALA A 320 -1.09 -22.61 -0.71
CA ALA A 320 0.29 -23.06 -0.85
C ALA A 320 1.04 -23.19 0.49
#